data_AF-A0A257Y7Y7-F1
#
_entry.id   AF-A0A257Y7Y7-F1
#
_cell.length_a   1.000
_cell.length_b   1.000
_cell.length_c   1.000
_cell.angle_alpha   90.00
_cell.angle_beta   90.00
_cell.angle_gamma   90.00
#
_symmetry.space_group_name_H-M   'P 1'
#
loop_
_entity.id
_entity.type
_entity.pdbx_description
1 polymer ?
#
loop_
_entity_poly.entity_id
_entity_poly.type
_entity_poly.pdbx_seq_one_letter_code
_entity_poly.pdbx_strand_id
1 'polypeptide(L)' 'DIQLRVGKLGVHIGKFEDYMQKLGNALGVTVNHYNAAHKELAKVDKDVVKIAETTRVVDPLLVDRPQRDE' A
#
# COMPACT_ATOMS: atom_id res chain seq x y z
N ASP A 1 -12.48 1.15 41.15
CA ASP A 1 -12.56 -0.08 40.33
C ASP A 1 -12.88 0.18 38.85
N ILE A 2 -13.99 0.88 38.53
CA ILE A 2 -14.36 1.21 37.12
C ILE A 2 -13.29 2.06 36.42
N GLN A 3 -12.78 3.11 37.05
CA GLN A 3 -11.72 3.96 36.48
C GLN A 3 -10.44 3.18 36.13
N LEU A 4 -10.07 2.19 36.96
CA LEU A 4 -8.92 1.33 36.69
C LEU A 4 -9.15 0.46 35.44
N ARG A 5 -10.36 -0.08 35.27
CA ARG A 5 -10.75 -0.84 34.07
C ARG A 5 -10.77 0.03 32.82
N VAL A 6 -11.29 1.25 32.91
CA VAL A 6 -11.27 2.23 31.80
C VAL A 6 -9.84 2.61 31.42
N GLY A 7 -8.96 2.86 32.40
CA GLY A 7 -7.55 3.14 32.15
C GLY A 7 -6.84 2.00 31.43
N LYS A 8 -7.10 0.74 31.83
CA LYS A 8 -6.57 -0.45 31.13
C LYS A 8 -7.07 -0.52 29.69
N LEU A 9 -8.34 -0.20 29.43
CA LEU A 9 -8.89 -0.18 28.07
C LEU A 9 -8.23 0.90 27.21
N GLY A 10 -7.96 2.09 27.78
CA GLY A 10 -7.21 3.15 27.09
C GLY A 10 -5.83 2.70 26.63
N VAL A 11 -5.11 1.91 27.44
CA VAL A 11 -3.82 1.32 27.03
C VAL A 11 -3.97 0.37 25.84
N HIS A 12 -5.03 -0.43 25.79
CA HIS A 12 -5.29 -1.33 24.66
C HIS A 12 -5.60 -0.55 23.38
N ILE A 13 -6.39 0.52 23.47
CA ILE A 13 -6.68 1.41 22.33
C ILE A 13 -5.39 2.03 21.80
N GLY A 14 -4.55 2.61 22.68
CA GLY A 14 -3.28 3.21 22.25
C GLY A 14 -2.35 2.21 21.56
N LYS A 15 -2.24 0.98 22.08
CA LYS A 15 -1.44 -0.07 21.41
C LYS A 15 -1.97 -0.46 20.04
N PHE A 16 -3.30 -0.47 19.88
CA PHE A 16 -3.91 -0.78 18.59
C PHE A 16 -3.73 0.36 17.59
N GLU A 17 -3.80 1.61 18.05
CA GLU A 17 -3.48 2.79 17.26
C GLU A 17 -2.03 2.73 16.73
N ASP A 18 -1.06 2.48 17.60
CA ASP A 18 0.35 2.31 17.21
C ASP A 18 0.55 1.18 16.18
N TYR A 19 -0.21 0.09 16.32
CA TYR A 19 -0.19 -1.02 15.38
C TYR A 19 -0.76 -0.60 14.02
N MET A 20 -1.90 0.09 14.00
CA MET A 20 -2.54 0.60 12.78
C MET A 20 -1.63 1.59 12.04
N GLN A 21 -0.91 2.46 12.75
CA GLN A 21 0.08 3.35 12.14
C GLN A 21 1.23 2.58 11.47
N LYS A 22 1.77 1.55 12.14
CA LYS A 22 2.82 0.68 11.55
C LYS A 22 2.29 -0.09 10.35
N LEU A 23 1.05 -0.58 10.41
CA LEU A 23 0.40 -1.27 9.29
C LEU A 23 0.20 -0.33 8.10
N GLY A 24 -0.25 0.90 8.32
CA GLY A 24 -0.37 1.93 7.30
C GLY A 24 0.97 2.27 6.64
N ASN A 25 2.06 2.30 7.41
CA ASN A 25 3.43 2.41 6.87
C ASN A 25 3.78 1.24 5.95
N ALA A 26 3.58 0.00 6.40
CA ALA A 26 3.88 -1.20 5.60
C ALA A 26 3.04 -1.25 4.31
N LEU A 27 1.74 -0.96 4.39
CA LEU A 27 0.86 -0.91 3.23
C LEU A 27 1.30 0.15 2.22
N GLY A 28 1.70 1.35 2.69
CA GLY A 28 2.25 2.39 1.82
C GLY A 28 3.48 1.91 1.04
N VAL A 29 4.35 1.12 1.68
CA VAL A 29 5.52 0.51 1.02
C VAL A 29 5.07 -0.54 0.00
N THR A 30 4.17 -1.46 0.35
CA THR A 30 3.65 -2.47 -0.59
C THR A 30 2.99 -1.84 -1.82
N VAL A 31 2.18 -0.79 -1.64
CA VAL A 31 1.58 -0.03 -2.74
C VAL A 31 2.64 0.58 -3.65
N ASN A 32 3.77 1.05 -3.11
CA ASN A 32 4.88 1.55 -3.92
C ASN A 32 5.51 0.47 -4.78
N HIS A 33 5.81 -0.67 -4.18
CA HIS A 33 6.37 -1.80 -4.92
C HIS A 33 5.41 -2.25 -6.03
N TYR A 34 4.11 -2.36 -5.72
CA TYR A 34 3.09 -2.71 -6.70
C TYR A 34 3.07 -1.73 -7.87
N ASN A 35 2.90 -0.43 -7.59
CA ASN A 35 2.82 0.60 -8.62
C ASN A 35 4.10 0.70 -9.46
N ALA A 36 5.28 0.56 -8.84
CA ALA A 36 6.55 0.58 -9.54
C ALA A 36 6.70 -0.63 -10.47
N ALA A 37 6.44 -1.83 -9.95
CA ALA A 37 6.51 -3.07 -10.73
C ALA A 37 5.55 -3.04 -11.92
N HIS A 38 4.31 -2.54 -11.73
CA HIS A 38 3.33 -2.45 -12.81
C HIS A 38 3.75 -1.47 -13.92
N LYS A 39 4.40 -0.35 -13.55
CA LYS A 39 4.97 0.60 -14.52
C LYS A 39 6.14 0.00 -15.28
N GLU A 40 7.04 -0.74 -14.61
CA GLU A 40 8.14 -1.43 -15.28
C GLU A 40 7.62 -2.51 -16.23
N LEU A 41 6.61 -3.28 -15.83
CA LEU A 41 5.96 -4.27 -16.69
C LEU A 41 5.40 -3.64 -17.97
N ALA A 42 4.77 -2.47 -17.87
CA ALA A 42 4.29 -1.73 -19.04
C ALA A 42 5.42 -1.24 -19.96
N LYS A 43 6.62 -0.96 -19.43
CA LYS A 43 7.79 -0.64 -20.27
C LYS A 43 8.29 -1.87 -21.01
N VAL A 44 8.37 -3.01 -20.31
CA VAL A 44 8.75 -4.30 -20.92
C VAL A 44 7.78 -4.66 -22.04
N ASP A 45 6.48 -4.55 -21.81
CA ASP A 45 5.44 -4.79 -22.83
C ASP A 45 5.63 -3.88 -24.05
N LYS A 46 5.92 -2.59 -23.83
CA LYS A 46 6.24 -1.65 -24.91
C LYS A 46 7.44 -2.10 -25.75
N ASP A 47 8.48 -2.66 -25.14
CA ASP A 47 9.65 -3.13 -25.87
C ASP A 47 9.39 -4.44 -26.60
N VAL A 48 8.60 -5.35 -26.02
CA VAL A 48 8.11 -6.56 -26.70
C VAL A 48 7.28 -6.20 -27.94
N VAL A 49 6.36 -5.25 -27.82
CA VAL A 49 5.54 -4.73 -28.93
C VAL A 49 6.41 -4.23 -30.09
N LYS A 50 7.48 -3.48 -29.79
CA LYS A 50 8.40 -2.99 -30.83
C LYS A 50 9.16 -4.11 -31.54
N ILE A 51 9.49 -5.20 -30.82
CA ILE A 51 10.31 -6.29 -31.36
C ILE A 51 9.45 -7.28 -32.15
N ALA A 52 8.28 -7.63 -31.62
CA ALA A 52 7.43 -8.69 -32.16
C ALA A 52 6.28 -8.16 -33.04
N GLU A 53 6.22 -6.83 -33.26
CA GLU A 53 5.15 -6.14 -34.00
C GLU A 53 3.73 -6.53 -33.52
N THR A 54 3.63 -6.84 -32.23
CA THR A 54 2.37 -7.25 -31.58
C THR A 54 1.66 -6.06 -30.94
N THR A 55 0.45 -6.26 -30.44
CA THR A 55 -0.32 -5.22 -29.73
C THR A 55 -0.01 -5.21 -28.24
N ARG A 56 -0.06 -4.01 -27.65
CA ARG A 56 0.11 -3.81 -26.20
C ARG A 56 -1.00 -4.52 -25.42
N VAL A 57 -0.63 -5.17 -24.32
CA VAL A 57 -1.55 -5.92 -23.45
C VAL A 57 -1.51 -5.49 -22.00
N VAL A 58 -0.51 -4.70 -21.59
CA VAL A 58 -0.37 -4.22 -20.22
C VAL A 58 -0.82 -2.75 -20.09
N ASP A 59 -1.87 -2.56 -19.32
CA ASP A 59 -2.29 -1.25 -18.79
C ASP A 59 -1.98 -1.16 -17.28
N PRO A 60 -1.13 -0.21 -16.82
CA PRO A 60 -0.82 -0.07 -15.41
C PRO A 60 -2.02 0.35 -14.56
N LEU A 61 -2.51 -0.57 -13.72
CA LEU A 61 -3.41 -0.19 -12.64
C LEU A 61 -2.58 0.40 -11.50
N LEU A 62 -2.91 1.62 -11.08
CA LEU A 62 -2.28 2.26 -9.93
C LEU A 62 -3.22 2.20 -8.73
N VAL A 63 -2.63 1.92 -7.57
CA VAL A 63 -3.33 1.88 -6.28
C VAL A 63 -2.87 3.06 -5.43
N ASP A 64 -3.82 3.70 -4.75
CA ASP A 64 -3.52 4.78 -3.82
C ASP A 64 -2.99 4.25 -2.49
N ARG A 65 -2.07 5.02 -1.90
CA ARG A 65 -1.54 4.71 -0.57
C ARG A 65 -2.59 5.04 0.50
N PRO A 66 -2.51 4.40 1.69
CA PRO A 66 -3.29 4.83 2.84
C PRO A 66 -3.06 6.33 3.11
N GLN A 67 -4.16 7.09 3.16
CA GLN A 67 -4.12 8.49 3.56
C GLN A 67 -3.86 8.56 5.07
N ARG A 68 -3.00 9.50 5.48
CA ARG A 68 -2.86 9.87 6.88
C ARG A 68 -3.51 11.23 7.02
N ASP A 69 -4.37 11.37 8.02
CA ASP A 69 -4.73 12.70 8.50
C ASP A 69 -3.43 13.27 9.09
N GLU A 70 -2.87 14.31 8.47
CA GLU A 70 -1.80 15.12 9.06
C GLU A 70 -2.33 15.91 10.27
#